data_AF-A0A352V1C7-F1
#
_entry.id   AF-A0A352V1C7-F1
#
_cell.length_a   1.000
_cell.length_b   1.000
_cell.length_c   1.000
_cell.angle_alpha   90.00
_cell.angle_beta   90.00
_cell.angle_gamma   90.00
#
_symmetry.space_group_name_H-M   'P 1'
#
loop_
_entity.id
_entity.type
_entity.pdbx_description
1 polymer ?
#
loop_
_entity_poly.entity_id
_entity_poly.type
_entity_poly.pdbx_seq_one_letter_code
_entity_poly.pdbx_strand_id
1 'polypeptide(L)'
;MTAPSQSSALYDASGAVDRVSWLARMEEICEDSGYFDPLGPGHWAFFADEGTTLLVTFEQIDTIRSLPGQMPMGTTLAQEHGWSHLCLIADGDTWYRDPRVFRYFDRLVDDAFFEDFDRVVFYGAGMGGYAASAFSVCAPGASVIAIAPRATLDPAVAGWDKRHLAQRRLDFTSRFGYAPDMIEGTGQMFLLFDPRQTEDAMHAALFTKPFVAKLRTPFLGDRIEASLTNLGILGEMIRLAGEGRLRPADFHRMWRARRNFGPYLKAIAAETARSGHPQRELSVCRSVTRRLSAPKFRRRQQELEDQLGVLSEGDL
;
A
#
# COMPACT_ATOMS: atom_id res chain seq x y z
N MET A 1 -10.64 24.99 20.95
CA MET A 1 -9.49 25.42 20.13
C MET A 1 -8.28 24.71 20.69
N THR A 2 -8.00 23.53 20.16
CA THR A 2 -6.82 22.73 20.48
C THR A 2 -5.63 23.37 19.77
N ALA A 3 -4.57 23.68 20.51
CA ALA A 3 -3.33 24.18 19.92
C ALA A 3 -2.80 23.18 18.87
N PRO A 4 -2.24 23.65 17.75
CA PRO A 4 -1.54 22.76 16.83
C PRO A 4 -0.36 22.12 17.59
N SER A 5 -0.31 20.79 17.57
CA SER A 5 0.81 20.02 18.11
C SER A 5 2.10 20.44 17.39
N GLN A 6 3.13 20.82 18.15
CA GLN A 6 4.45 21.23 17.64
C GLN A 6 5.19 20.14 16.84
N SER A 7 4.62 18.94 16.68
CA SER A 7 5.21 17.78 16.01
C SER A 7 5.28 17.88 14.48
N SER A 8 4.51 18.76 13.82
CA SER A 8 4.48 18.81 12.35
C SER A 8 5.68 19.54 11.72
N ALA A 9 6.61 20.06 12.52
CA ALA A 9 7.70 20.90 12.04
C ALA A 9 9.01 20.14 11.75
N LEU A 10 9.18 18.91 12.24
CA LEU A 10 10.46 18.18 12.13
C LEU A 10 10.69 17.61 10.72
N TYR A 11 9.68 16.94 10.15
CA TYR A 11 9.74 16.31 8.83
C TYR A 11 8.84 17.07 7.85
N ASP A 12 9.35 18.16 7.28
CA ASP A 12 8.66 18.96 6.26
C ASP A 12 9.61 19.46 5.17
N ALA A 13 9.38 18.98 3.94
CA ALA A 13 10.09 19.35 2.73
C ALA A 13 9.23 20.17 1.75
N SER A 14 8.06 20.67 2.18
CA SER A 14 7.10 21.39 1.34
C SER A 14 7.66 22.67 0.70
N GLY A 15 8.72 23.26 1.27
CA GLY A 15 9.41 24.43 0.73
C GLY A 15 10.28 24.14 -0.51
N ALA A 16 10.55 22.89 -0.84
CA ALA A 16 11.32 22.53 -2.03
C ALA A 16 10.48 22.66 -3.31
N VAL A 17 11.05 23.29 -4.34
CA VAL A 17 10.34 23.59 -5.60
C VAL A 17 10.73 22.68 -6.75
N ASP A 18 11.90 22.05 -6.65
CA ASP A 18 12.44 21.12 -7.64
C ASP A 18 13.13 19.94 -6.97
N ARG A 19 13.62 18.99 -7.77
CA ARG A 19 14.26 17.78 -7.24
C ARG A 19 15.57 18.08 -6.49
N VAL A 20 16.35 19.05 -6.96
CA VAL A 20 17.66 19.35 -6.38
C VAL A 20 17.48 19.97 -5.00
N SER A 21 16.63 20.99 -4.90
CA SER A 21 16.25 21.59 -3.62
C SER A 21 15.57 20.59 -2.68
N TRP A 22 14.78 19.65 -3.21
CA TRP A 22 14.16 18.61 -2.39
C TRP A 22 15.20 17.64 -1.81
N LEU A 23 16.17 17.17 -2.60
CA LEU A 23 17.24 16.30 -2.09
C LEU A 23 18.09 17.00 -1.02
N ALA A 24 18.46 18.26 -1.22
CA ALA A 24 19.17 19.04 -0.22
C ALA A 24 18.33 19.19 1.06
N ARG A 25 17.03 19.44 0.92
CA ARG A 25 16.12 19.55 2.07
C ARG A 25 15.98 18.24 2.84
N MET A 26 15.93 17.10 2.16
CA MET A 26 15.89 15.77 2.80
C MET A 26 17.16 15.50 3.61
N GLU A 27 18.33 15.93 3.11
CA GLU A 27 19.61 15.83 3.81
C GLU A 27 19.61 16.69 5.09
N GLU A 28 19.23 17.97 4.99
CA GLU A 28 19.10 18.88 6.14
C GLU A 28 18.16 18.33 7.23
N ILE A 29 17.04 17.74 6.81
CA ILE A 29 16.03 17.18 7.73
C ILE A 29 16.58 16.04 8.58
N CYS A 30 17.57 15.29 8.09
CA CYS A 30 18.09 14.10 8.77
C CYS A 30 19.34 14.37 9.63
N GLU A 31 19.87 15.60 9.66
CA GLU A 31 21.16 15.92 10.29
C GLU A 31 21.24 15.49 11.77
N ASP A 32 20.13 15.56 12.50
CA ASP A 32 20.10 15.34 13.95
C ASP A 32 19.49 13.99 14.40
N SER A 33 18.71 13.32 13.54
CA SER A 33 17.87 12.18 13.94
C SER A 33 17.92 10.99 12.98
N GLY A 34 18.86 10.94 12.04
CA GLY A 34 19.00 9.78 11.16
C GLY A 34 19.97 10.00 10.01
N TYR A 35 19.58 9.59 8.79
CA TYR A 35 20.40 9.84 7.59
C TYR A 35 19.58 9.86 6.30
N PHE A 36 20.13 10.52 5.28
CA PHE A 36 19.62 10.50 3.91
C PHE A 36 20.75 10.13 2.95
N ASP A 37 20.82 8.85 2.58
CA ASP A 37 21.94 8.28 1.83
C ASP A 37 21.58 8.05 0.36
N PRO A 38 22.35 8.60 -0.61
CA PRO A 38 22.20 8.24 -2.01
C PRO A 38 22.70 6.82 -2.29
N LEU A 39 21.83 5.97 -2.81
CA LEU A 39 22.11 4.59 -3.20
C LEU A 39 22.33 4.46 -4.71
N GLY A 40 22.96 5.46 -5.34
CA GLY A 40 23.15 5.53 -6.78
C GLY A 40 22.33 6.65 -7.42
N PRO A 41 22.18 6.66 -8.75
CA PRO A 41 21.56 7.78 -9.47
C PRO A 41 20.02 7.83 -9.32
N GLY A 42 19.39 6.72 -8.94
CA GLY A 42 17.93 6.59 -8.93
C GLY A 42 17.35 6.06 -7.62
N HIS A 43 18.15 6.00 -6.54
CA HIS A 43 17.72 5.47 -5.26
C HIS A 43 18.31 6.24 -4.08
N TRP A 44 17.53 6.35 -3.00
CA TRP A 44 17.96 6.92 -1.72
C TRP A 44 17.41 6.07 -0.57
N ALA A 45 18.12 6.05 0.55
CA ALA A 45 17.62 5.59 1.82
C ALA A 45 17.41 6.80 2.73
N PHE A 46 16.18 7.00 3.19
CA PHE A 46 15.85 7.95 4.25
C PHE A 46 15.63 7.15 5.53
N PHE A 47 16.34 7.49 6.60
CA PHE A 47 16.16 6.88 7.91
C PHE A 47 15.94 7.98 8.95
N ALA A 48 14.89 7.79 9.76
CA ALA A 48 14.60 8.58 10.95
C ALA A 48 14.57 7.64 12.16
N ASP A 49 15.40 7.92 13.17
CA ASP A 49 15.57 7.14 14.39
C ASP A 49 14.85 7.80 15.57
N GLU A 50 13.65 7.31 15.89
CA GLU A 50 12.75 7.93 16.86
C GLU A 50 12.20 6.94 17.90
N GLY A 51 12.36 5.63 17.71
CA GLY A 51 11.85 4.63 18.66
C GLY A 51 12.14 3.16 18.31
N THR A 52 11.67 2.24 19.16
CA THR A 52 12.03 0.81 19.05
C THR A 52 11.15 -0.01 18.09
N THR A 53 10.19 0.64 17.41
CA THR A 53 9.44 0.03 16.31
C THR A 53 9.89 0.67 15.01
N LEU A 54 10.29 -0.16 14.05
CA LEU A 54 10.72 0.28 12.72
C LEU A 54 9.63 0.03 11.69
N LEU A 55 9.19 1.10 11.02
CA LEU A 55 8.45 1.02 9.77
C LEU A 55 9.43 1.09 8.60
N VAL A 56 9.39 0.11 7.70
CA VAL A 56 10.18 0.09 6.46
C VAL A 56 9.24 0.27 5.27
N THR A 57 9.40 1.35 4.50
CA THR A 57 8.58 1.62 3.30
C THR A 57 9.40 1.68 2.01
N PHE A 58 8.71 1.47 0.89
CA PHE A 58 9.27 1.55 -0.45
C PHE A 58 8.41 2.48 -1.30
N GLU A 59 8.91 3.68 -1.54
CA GLU A 59 8.14 4.79 -2.12
C GLU A 59 8.83 5.40 -3.34
N GLN A 60 8.06 6.10 -4.18
CA GLN A 60 8.61 6.76 -5.38
C GLN A 60 8.72 8.27 -5.15
N ILE A 61 9.83 8.86 -5.60
CA ILE A 61 10.12 10.30 -5.40
C ILE A 61 9.00 11.21 -5.91
N ASP A 62 8.40 10.89 -7.05
CA ASP A 62 7.30 11.68 -7.62
C ASP A 62 6.02 11.59 -6.77
N THR A 63 5.75 10.43 -6.19
CA THR A 63 4.62 10.27 -5.25
C THR A 63 4.89 11.07 -3.99
N ILE A 64 6.08 10.95 -3.41
CA ILE A 64 6.48 11.68 -2.20
C ILE A 64 6.34 13.19 -2.40
N ARG A 65 6.92 13.73 -3.48
CA ARG A 65 6.89 15.17 -3.80
C ARG A 65 5.50 15.69 -4.16
N SER A 66 4.56 14.82 -4.48
CA SER A 66 3.15 15.19 -4.71
C SER A 66 2.34 15.36 -3.41
N LEU A 67 2.87 14.86 -2.28
CA LEU A 67 2.21 14.96 -0.99
C LEU A 67 2.39 16.38 -0.39
N PRO A 68 1.45 16.86 0.44
CA PRO A 68 1.51 18.21 0.99
C PRO A 68 2.81 18.57 1.72
N GLY A 69 3.38 17.65 2.49
CA GLY A 69 4.66 17.85 3.21
C GLY A 69 5.90 17.47 2.40
N GLN A 70 5.72 16.94 1.18
CA GLN A 70 6.78 16.36 0.35
C GLN A 70 7.67 15.34 1.09
N MET A 71 7.12 14.63 2.07
CA MET A 71 7.80 13.58 2.85
C MET A 71 7.22 12.20 2.52
N PRO A 72 8.01 11.12 2.66
CA PRO A 72 7.49 9.76 2.61
C PRO A 72 6.25 9.58 3.47
N MET A 73 5.24 8.89 2.95
CA MET A 73 3.97 8.67 3.65
C MET A 73 4.19 7.92 4.97
N GLY A 74 5.15 6.99 5.00
CA GLY A 74 5.53 6.29 6.22
C GLY A 74 6.03 7.20 7.34
N THR A 75 6.63 8.36 7.01
CA THR A 75 7.17 9.29 8.01
C THR A 75 6.06 9.90 8.87
N THR A 76 4.96 10.35 8.25
CA THR A 76 3.82 10.90 9.02
C THR A 76 3.24 9.87 9.97
N LEU A 77 3.08 8.63 9.50
CA LEU A 77 2.53 7.56 10.32
C LEU A 77 3.46 7.14 11.46
N ALA A 78 4.77 7.07 11.19
CA ALA A 78 5.77 6.74 12.20
C ALA A 78 5.83 7.82 13.28
N GLN A 79 5.79 9.10 12.91
CA GLN A 79 5.75 10.23 13.86
C GLN A 79 4.53 10.17 14.79
N GLU A 80 3.34 9.86 14.26
CA GLU A 80 2.12 9.74 15.07
C GLU A 80 2.22 8.70 16.19
N HIS A 81 3.16 7.76 16.07
CA HIS A 81 3.37 6.66 17.01
C HIS A 81 4.75 6.65 17.70
N GLY A 82 5.63 7.61 17.41
CA GLY A 82 7.00 7.65 17.93
C GLY A 82 7.83 6.45 17.47
N TRP A 83 7.71 6.08 16.19
CA TRP A 83 8.42 4.95 15.58
C TRP A 83 9.57 5.45 14.72
N SER A 84 10.62 4.63 14.62
CA SER A 84 11.66 4.83 13.61
C SER A 84 11.11 4.47 12.22
N HIS A 85 11.62 5.13 11.18
CA HIS A 85 11.16 4.96 9.82
C HIS A 85 12.35 4.86 8.85
N LEU A 86 12.40 3.76 8.10
CA LEU A 86 13.33 3.56 6.99
C LEU A 86 12.56 3.54 5.66
N CYS A 87 12.74 4.55 4.82
CA CYS A 87 12.15 4.61 3.49
C CYS A 87 13.21 4.40 2.41
N LEU A 88 13.00 3.40 1.56
CA LEU A 88 13.73 3.24 0.31
C LEU A 88 12.97 3.99 -0.78
N ILE A 89 13.64 4.98 -1.37
CA ILE A 89 13.06 5.88 -2.35
C ILE A 89 13.59 5.51 -3.72
N ALA A 90 12.67 5.31 -4.69
CA ALA A 90 13.01 5.08 -6.09
C ALA A 90 12.66 6.29 -6.98
N ASP A 91 13.50 6.56 -7.95
CA ASP A 91 13.23 7.47 -9.06
C ASP A 91 12.73 6.68 -10.28
N GLY A 92 11.41 6.60 -10.42
CA GLY A 92 10.72 5.84 -11.46
C GLY A 92 10.66 4.33 -11.24
N ASP A 93 10.29 3.61 -12.30
CA ASP A 93 10.01 2.16 -12.29
C ASP A 93 11.28 1.29 -12.27
N THR A 94 12.13 1.49 -11.27
CA THR A 94 13.40 0.77 -11.09
C THR A 94 13.23 -0.61 -10.46
N TRP A 95 12.07 -0.87 -9.85
CA TRP A 95 11.78 -2.08 -9.09
C TRP A 95 12.77 -2.36 -7.97
N TYR A 96 13.50 -1.33 -7.52
CA TYR A 96 14.59 -1.46 -6.54
C TYR A 96 15.65 -2.50 -6.97
N ARG A 97 15.77 -2.74 -8.29
CA ARG A 97 16.71 -3.69 -8.90
C ARG A 97 18.03 -2.99 -9.23
N ASP A 98 18.72 -2.49 -8.21
CA ASP A 98 20.05 -1.90 -8.33
C ASP A 98 21.01 -2.58 -7.33
N PRO A 99 22.22 -3.01 -7.75
CA PRO A 99 23.21 -3.61 -6.85
C PRO A 99 23.57 -2.75 -5.64
N ARG A 100 23.44 -1.42 -5.71
CA ARG A 100 23.67 -0.51 -4.58
C ARG A 100 22.57 -0.62 -3.53
N VAL A 101 21.32 -0.84 -3.93
CA VAL A 101 20.22 -1.14 -3.02
C VAL A 101 20.46 -2.49 -2.34
N PHE A 102 20.92 -3.50 -3.07
CA PHE A 102 21.21 -4.81 -2.47
C PHE A 102 22.33 -4.71 -1.42
N ARG A 103 23.43 -4.02 -1.75
CA ARG A 103 24.53 -3.80 -0.81
C ARG A 103 24.14 -2.98 0.41
N TYR A 104 23.16 -2.09 0.28
CA TYR A 104 22.64 -1.35 1.41
C TYR A 104 21.94 -2.30 2.39
N PHE A 105 21.04 -3.17 1.91
CA PHE A 105 20.43 -4.19 2.76
C PHE A 105 21.44 -5.21 3.30
N ASP A 106 22.46 -5.59 2.53
CA ASP A 106 23.55 -6.44 3.03
C ASP A 106 24.22 -5.80 4.24
N ARG A 107 24.56 -4.51 4.14
CA ARG A 107 25.16 -3.77 5.26
C ARG A 107 24.25 -3.73 6.48
N LEU A 108 22.94 -3.47 6.29
CA LEU A 108 21.98 -3.49 7.40
C LEU A 108 21.93 -4.85 8.10
N VAL A 109 22.05 -5.95 7.34
CA VAL A 109 22.10 -7.30 7.92
C VAL A 109 23.44 -7.55 8.62
N ASP A 110 24.56 -7.20 7.98
CA ASP A 110 25.90 -7.40 8.53
C ASP A 110 26.12 -6.60 9.83
N ASP A 111 25.53 -5.41 9.91
CA ASP A 111 25.57 -4.52 11.08
C ASP A 111 24.49 -4.86 12.13
N ALA A 112 23.71 -5.92 11.92
CA ALA A 112 22.59 -6.32 12.79
C ALA A 112 21.55 -5.21 13.03
N PHE A 113 21.41 -4.26 12.11
CA PHE A 113 20.55 -3.08 12.25
C PHE A 113 19.10 -3.40 12.66
N PHE A 114 18.52 -4.47 12.10
CA PHE A 114 17.15 -4.84 12.40
C PHE A 114 16.96 -5.43 13.81
N GLU A 115 18.04 -5.86 14.48
CA GLU A 115 18.00 -6.42 15.84
C GLU A 115 17.84 -5.34 16.92
N ASP A 116 18.12 -4.07 16.59
CA ASP A 116 17.94 -2.93 17.49
C ASP A 116 16.46 -2.54 17.70
N PHE A 117 15.54 -3.16 16.94
CA PHE A 117 14.12 -2.87 16.99
C PHE A 117 13.32 -4.06 17.55
N ASP A 118 12.43 -3.78 18.51
CA ASP A 118 11.49 -4.76 19.07
C ASP A 118 10.55 -5.30 17.99
N ARG A 119 10.23 -4.46 17.00
CA ARG A 119 9.24 -4.71 15.96
C ARG A 119 9.67 -4.08 14.64
N VAL A 120 9.58 -4.85 13.56
CA VAL A 120 9.82 -4.37 12.20
C VAL A 120 8.60 -4.64 11.33
N VAL A 121 8.14 -3.63 10.60
CA VAL A 121 7.02 -3.71 9.67
C VAL A 121 7.45 -3.25 8.28
N PHE A 122 7.39 -4.13 7.30
CA PHE A 122 7.60 -3.79 5.89
C PHE A 122 6.26 -3.43 5.25
N TYR A 123 6.23 -2.30 4.55
CA TYR A 123 5.04 -1.82 3.85
C TYR A 123 5.36 -1.37 2.41
N GLY A 124 4.47 -1.70 1.47
CA GLY A 124 4.47 -1.08 0.16
C GLY A 124 3.32 -1.50 -0.74
N ALA A 125 3.12 -0.73 -1.81
CA ALA A 125 2.10 -0.98 -2.82
C ALA A 125 2.70 -1.13 -4.24
N GLY A 126 2.13 -2.02 -5.05
CA GLY A 126 2.57 -2.29 -6.43
C GLY A 126 4.04 -2.69 -6.50
N MET A 127 4.87 -1.83 -7.10
CA MET A 127 6.33 -1.98 -7.12
C MET A 127 6.93 -1.94 -5.70
N GLY A 128 6.45 -1.05 -4.84
CA GLY A 128 6.83 -1.02 -3.43
C GLY A 128 6.34 -2.26 -2.68
N GLY A 129 5.21 -2.84 -3.07
CA GLY A 129 4.70 -4.08 -2.49
C GLY A 129 5.57 -5.30 -2.85
N TYR A 130 6.08 -5.34 -4.08
CA TYR A 130 7.13 -6.28 -4.48
C TYR A 130 8.37 -6.10 -3.59
N ALA A 131 8.88 -4.88 -3.46
CA ALA A 131 10.10 -4.62 -2.71
C ALA A 131 9.94 -4.90 -1.21
N ALA A 132 8.84 -4.47 -0.59
CA ALA A 132 8.50 -4.78 0.80
C ALA A 132 8.49 -6.30 1.05
N SER A 133 7.99 -7.08 0.11
CA SER A 133 8.02 -8.54 0.20
C SER A 133 9.44 -9.09 -0.04
N ALA A 134 10.13 -8.59 -1.07
CA ALA A 134 11.43 -9.10 -1.50
C ALA A 134 12.57 -8.82 -0.50
N PHE A 135 12.56 -7.68 0.17
CA PHE A 135 13.62 -7.31 1.13
C PHE A 135 13.28 -7.71 2.58
N SER A 136 12.08 -8.21 2.84
CA SER A 136 11.67 -8.61 4.19
C SER A 136 12.47 -9.77 4.78
N VAL A 137 13.09 -10.62 3.95
CA VAL A 137 14.04 -11.67 4.42
C VAL A 137 15.20 -11.11 5.24
N CYS A 138 15.57 -9.84 5.05
CA CYS A 138 16.65 -9.19 5.78
C CYS A 138 16.31 -8.95 7.27
N ALA A 139 15.02 -9.03 7.65
CA ALA A 139 14.56 -8.83 9.01
C ALA A 139 13.66 -10.02 9.44
N PRO A 140 14.25 -11.14 9.88
CA PRO A 140 13.50 -12.29 10.38
C PRO A 140 12.48 -11.89 11.45
N GLY A 141 11.27 -12.43 11.36
CA GLY A 141 10.17 -12.11 12.29
C GLY A 141 9.38 -10.84 11.95
N ALA A 142 9.80 -10.03 10.97
CA ALA A 142 9.09 -8.83 10.57
C ALA A 142 7.67 -9.12 10.06
N SER A 143 6.75 -8.17 10.27
CA SER A 143 5.43 -8.20 9.62
C SER A 143 5.50 -7.53 8.26
N VAL A 144 4.75 -8.03 7.28
CA VAL A 144 4.74 -7.49 5.92
C VAL A 144 3.31 -7.12 5.54
N ILE A 145 3.08 -5.88 5.08
CA ILE A 145 1.82 -5.45 4.48
C ILE A 145 2.11 -5.07 3.03
N ALA A 146 1.62 -5.88 2.09
CA ALA A 146 1.87 -5.70 0.67
C ALA A 146 0.55 -5.52 -0.10
N ILE A 147 0.41 -4.39 -0.80
CA ILE A 147 -0.77 -4.08 -1.62
C ILE A 147 -0.46 -4.35 -3.09
N ALA A 148 -1.24 -5.21 -3.73
CA ALA A 148 -1.08 -5.66 -5.12
C ALA A 148 0.40 -5.93 -5.51
N PRO A 149 1.16 -6.69 -4.68
CA PRO A 149 2.55 -6.97 -4.99
C PRO A 149 2.62 -7.79 -6.28
N ARG A 150 3.59 -7.48 -7.13
CA ARG A 150 3.99 -8.42 -8.19
C ARG A 150 4.98 -9.38 -7.56
N ALA A 151 4.79 -10.68 -7.76
CA ALA A 151 5.71 -11.68 -7.24
C ALA A 151 7.10 -11.57 -7.90
N THR A 152 7.11 -11.28 -9.20
CA THR A 152 8.29 -11.08 -10.05
C THR A 152 7.84 -10.49 -11.39
N LEU A 153 8.77 -9.91 -12.16
CA LEU A 153 8.55 -9.63 -13.58
C LEU A 153 9.31 -10.58 -14.52
N ASP A 154 9.94 -11.63 -14.00
CA ASP A 154 10.58 -12.66 -14.82
C ASP A 154 9.55 -13.26 -15.79
N PRO A 155 9.73 -13.14 -17.12
CA PRO A 155 8.79 -13.68 -18.10
C PRO A 155 8.66 -15.21 -18.04
N ALA A 156 9.62 -15.94 -17.47
CA ALA A 156 9.52 -17.38 -17.27
C ALA A 156 8.44 -17.77 -16.25
N VAL A 157 8.16 -16.89 -15.28
CA VAL A 157 7.16 -17.11 -14.21
C VAL A 157 5.89 -16.27 -14.43
N ALA A 158 6.08 -14.99 -14.73
CA ALA A 158 5.03 -13.97 -14.87
C ALA A 158 4.81 -13.54 -16.34
N GLY A 159 5.08 -14.43 -17.31
CA GLY A 159 4.94 -14.15 -18.74
C GLY A 159 3.54 -13.66 -19.15
N TRP A 160 2.53 -14.01 -18.37
CA TRP A 160 1.12 -13.61 -18.50
C TRP A 160 0.85 -12.14 -18.14
N ASP A 161 1.67 -11.48 -17.31
CA ASP A 161 1.47 -10.07 -16.92
C ASP A 161 2.19 -9.12 -17.89
N LYS A 162 1.42 -8.41 -18.73
CA LYS A 162 1.97 -7.50 -19.75
C LYS A 162 2.02 -6.03 -19.30
N ARG A 163 1.75 -5.72 -18.03
CA ARG A 163 1.66 -4.33 -17.56
C ARG A 163 3.04 -3.62 -17.50
N HIS A 164 4.12 -4.38 -17.34
CA HIS A 164 5.48 -3.85 -17.14
C HIS A 164 6.52 -4.48 -18.10
N LEU A 165 6.19 -4.53 -19.40
CA LEU A 165 7.07 -5.17 -20.40
C LEU A 165 8.46 -4.54 -20.48
N ALA A 166 8.56 -3.21 -20.35
CA ALA A 166 9.84 -2.50 -20.42
C ALA A 166 10.77 -2.86 -19.26
N GLN A 167 10.21 -3.18 -18.09
CA GLN A 167 10.95 -3.50 -16.87
C GLN A 167 11.35 -4.99 -16.79
N ARG A 168 10.87 -5.85 -17.70
CA ARG A 168 11.36 -7.24 -17.82
C ARG A 168 12.85 -7.33 -18.19
N ARG A 169 13.46 -6.23 -18.63
CA ARG A 169 14.91 -6.13 -18.86
C ARG A 169 15.73 -6.09 -17.57
N LEU A 170 15.10 -5.77 -16.43
CA LEU A 170 15.74 -5.83 -15.12
C LEU A 170 15.89 -7.31 -14.72
N ASP A 171 16.91 -7.61 -13.94
CA ASP A 171 17.16 -8.97 -13.47
C ASP A 171 16.24 -9.32 -12.30
N PHE A 172 15.32 -10.28 -12.49
CA PHE A 172 14.46 -10.86 -11.46
C PHE A 172 14.81 -12.33 -11.14
N THR A 173 15.97 -12.80 -11.60
CA THR A 173 16.46 -14.17 -11.41
C THR A 173 17.52 -14.28 -10.33
N SER A 174 18.24 -13.18 -10.06
CA SER A 174 19.15 -13.10 -8.92
C SER A 174 18.41 -12.81 -7.61
N ARG A 175 19.19 -12.64 -6.53
CA ARG A 175 18.68 -12.34 -5.18
C ARG A 175 17.60 -11.26 -5.18
N PHE A 176 16.65 -11.41 -4.26
CA PHE A 176 15.46 -10.58 -4.15
C PHE A 176 14.54 -10.61 -5.39
N GLY A 177 14.84 -11.41 -6.44
CA GLY A 177 14.13 -11.37 -7.73
C GLY A 177 12.74 -12.01 -7.72
N TYR A 178 12.49 -12.95 -6.81
CA TYR A 178 11.20 -13.62 -6.66
C TYR A 178 10.68 -13.45 -5.23
N ALA A 179 9.80 -12.47 -5.03
CA ALA A 179 9.30 -12.06 -3.72
C ALA A 179 8.66 -13.18 -2.88
N PRO A 180 7.90 -14.16 -3.45
CA PRO A 180 7.32 -15.25 -2.66
C PRO A 180 8.34 -16.14 -1.92
N ASP A 181 9.56 -16.26 -2.42
CA ASP A 181 10.63 -16.99 -1.72
C ASP A 181 11.30 -16.12 -0.67
N MET A 182 11.35 -14.81 -0.89
CA MET A 182 12.02 -13.84 -0.02
C MET A 182 11.17 -13.36 1.16
N ILE A 183 9.98 -13.91 1.36
CA ILE A 183 9.20 -13.73 2.59
C ILE A 183 9.49 -14.85 3.60
N GLU A 184 10.40 -15.77 3.29
CA GLU A 184 10.85 -16.80 4.22
C GLU A 184 11.49 -16.17 5.46
N GLY A 185 11.13 -16.68 6.65
CA GLY A 185 11.58 -16.11 7.93
C GLY A 185 10.77 -14.92 8.43
N THR A 186 9.87 -14.34 7.64
CA THR A 186 8.96 -13.27 8.13
C THR A 186 7.91 -13.80 9.10
N GLY A 187 7.37 -12.90 9.94
CA GLY A 187 6.33 -13.23 10.92
C GLY A 187 4.96 -13.47 10.27
N GLN A 188 4.20 -12.40 10.02
CA GLN A 188 2.92 -12.46 9.31
C GLN A 188 2.97 -11.57 8.08
N MET A 189 2.49 -12.07 6.95
CA MET A 189 2.30 -11.27 5.73
C MET A 189 0.82 -11.06 5.47
N PHE A 190 0.42 -9.81 5.28
CA PHE A 190 -0.91 -9.39 4.85
C PHE A 190 -0.83 -8.93 3.40
N LEU A 191 -1.33 -9.77 2.49
CA LEU A 191 -1.33 -9.50 1.05
C LEU A 191 -2.71 -9.01 0.64
N LEU A 192 -2.83 -7.74 0.26
CA LEU A 192 -4.07 -7.13 -0.20
C LEU A 192 -4.11 -7.12 -1.73
N PHE A 193 -5.21 -7.58 -2.32
CA PHE A 193 -5.37 -7.59 -3.78
C PHE A 193 -6.84 -7.55 -4.18
N ASP A 194 -7.13 -7.02 -5.37
CA ASP A 194 -8.45 -7.11 -5.96
C ASP A 194 -8.57 -8.44 -6.74
N PRO A 195 -9.39 -9.40 -6.29
CA PRO A 195 -9.56 -10.67 -7.00
C PRO A 195 -10.24 -10.54 -8.37
N ARG A 196 -10.78 -9.37 -8.71
CA ARG A 196 -11.35 -9.08 -10.03
C ARG A 196 -10.31 -8.62 -11.05
N GLN A 197 -9.12 -8.21 -10.58
CA GLN A 197 -7.97 -7.95 -11.43
C GLN A 197 -7.21 -9.26 -11.61
N THR A 198 -7.35 -9.86 -12.80
CA THR A 198 -6.80 -11.20 -13.10
C THR A 198 -5.32 -11.29 -12.75
N GLU A 199 -4.53 -10.30 -13.18
CA GLU A 199 -3.09 -10.29 -12.96
C GLU A 199 -2.73 -10.17 -11.47
N ASP A 200 -3.47 -9.37 -10.70
CA ASP A 200 -3.24 -9.25 -9.26
C ASP A 200 -3.61 -10.54 -8.52
N ALA A 201 -4.69 -11.21 -8.93
CA ALA A 201 -5.09 -12.50 -8.39
C ALA A 201 -4.05 -13.60 -8.68
N MET A 202 -3.48 -13.60 -9.89
CA MET A 202 -2.43 -14.53 -10.29
C MET A 202 -1.13 -14.29 -9.50
N HIS A 203 -0.70 -13.03 -9.33
CA HIS A 203 0.47 -12.71 -8.50
C HIS A 203 0.24 -13.09 -7.04
N ALA A 204 -0.93 -12.76 -6.48
CA ALA A 204 -1.29 -13.13 -5.11
C ALA A 204 -1.27 -14.66 -4.90
N ALA A 205 -1.64 -15.44 -5.91
CA ALA A 205 -1.65 -16.91 -5.82
C ALA A 205 -0.25 -17.52 -5.68
N LEU A 206 0.80 -16.84 -6.14
CA LEU A 206 2.20 -17.30 -6.04
C LEU A 206 2.74 -17.25 -4.60
N PHE A 207 2.16 -16.41 -3.74
CA PHE A 207 2.51 -16.35 -2.32
C PHE A 207 1.82 -17.47 -1.54
N THR A 208 2.44 -18.64 -1.44
CA THR A 208 1.81 -19.88 -0.92
C THR A 208 2.15 -20.22 0.53
N LYS A 209 3.08 -19.50 1.17
CA LYS A 209 3.52 -19.76 2.55
C LYS A 209 2.33 -19.64 3.54
N PRO A 210 2.28 -20.47 4.61
CA PRO A 210 1.11 -20.58 5.49
C PRO A 210 0.84 -19.32 6.33
N PHE A 211 1.85 -18.48 6.56
CA PHE A 211 1.75 -17.20 7.27
C PHE A 211 1.29 -16.03 6.38
N VAL A 212 0.94 -16.30 5.11
CA VAL A 212 0.42 -15.29 4.18
C VAL A 212 -1.11 -15.24 4.26
N ALA A 213 -1.62 -14.16 4.86
CA ALA A 213 -3.03 -13.82 4.85
C ALA A 213 -3.39 -13.04 3.57
N LYS A 214 -4.10 -13.70 2.65
CA LYS A 214 -4.61 -13.09 1.41
C LYS A 214 -5.92 -12.35 1.67
N LEU A 215 -5.85 -11.03 1.77
CA LEU A 215 -6.96 -10.13 2.07
C LEU A 215 -7.58 -9.57 0.77
N ARG A 216 -8.85 -9.93 0.50
CA ARG A 216 -9.52 -9.58 -0.76
C ARG A 216 -10.18 -8.20 -0.71
N THR A 217 -9.87 -7.35 -1.68
CA THR A 217 -10.44 -6.00 -1.86
C THR A 217 -11.12 -5.86 -3.22
N PRO A 218 -12.25 -6.57 -3.46
CA PRO A 218 -12.91 -6.54 -4.75
C PRO A 218 -13.39 -5.12 -5.12
N PHE A 219 -13.44 -4.82 -6.42
CA PHE A 219 -13.94 -3.54 -6.97
C PHE A 219 -13.09 -2.30 -6.69
N LEU A 220 -11.88 -2.47 -6.17
CA LEU A 220 -10.94 -1.36 -5.99
C LEU A 220 -10.02 -1.15 -7.20
N GLY A 221 -9.81 -2.19 -8.01
CA GLY A 221 -8.92 -2.15 -9.16
C GLY A 221 -7.48 -1.83 -8.73
N ASP A 222 -6.87 -0.86 -9.40
CA ASP A 222 -5.55 -0.32 -9.12
C ASP A 222 -5.50 0.67 -7.94
N ARG A 223 -6.66 1.10 -7.41
CA ARG A 223 -6.76 2.12 -6.35
C ARG A 223 -6.83 1.54 -4.94
N ILE A 224 -6.27 0.36 -4.71
CA ILE A 224 -6.38 -0.32 -3.41
C ILE A 224 -5.80 0.54 -2.30
N GLU A 225 -4.55 0.99 -2.45
CA GLU A 225 -3.85 1.82 -1.47
C GLU A 225 -4.63 3.12 -1.19
N ALA A 226 -4.88 3.93 -2.22
CA ALA A 226 -5.62 5.19 -2.07
C ALA A 226 -7.00 5.01 -1.41
N SER A 227 -7.72 3.92 -1.71
CA SER A 227 -9.01 3.64 -1.10
C SER A 227 -8.90 3.26 0.38
N LEU A 228 -7.88 2.48 0.74
CA LEU A 228 -7.64 2.09 2.13
C LEU A 228 -7.15 3.27 2.97
N THR A 229 -6.33 4.15 2.41
CA THR A 229 -5.92 5.42 3.03
C THR A 229 -7.13 6.31 3.29
N ASN A 230 -7.98 6.54 2.27
CA ASN A 230 -9.19 7.36 2.42
C ASN A 230 -10.20 6.80 3.43
N LEU A 231 -10.17 5.48 3.65
CA LEU A 231 -11.01 4.82 4.64
C LEU A 231 -10.37 4.78 6.04
N GLY A 232 -9.15 5.28 6.21
CA GLY A 232 -8.38 5.18 7.46
C GLY A 232 -7.95 3.75 7.82
N ILE A 233 -8.09 2.79 6.89
CA ILE A 233 -7.81 1.37 7.13
C ILE A 233 -6.30 1.12 7.04
N LEU A 234 -5.61 1.77 6.10
CA LEU A 234 -4.19 1.50 5.87
C LEU A 234 -3.33 1.89 7.09
N GLY A 235 -3.47 3.13 7.57
CA GLY A 235 -2.74 3.60 8.76
C GLY A 235 -3.02 2.72 9.97
N GLU A 236 -4.29 2.37 10.21
CA GLU A 236 -4.68 1.48 11.30
C GLU A 236 -4.11 0.06 11.16
N MET A 237 -4.01 -0.47 9.94
CA MET A 237 -3.35 -1.77 9.71
C MET A 237 -1.86 -1.72 10.06
N ILE A 238 -1.15 -0.70 9.59
CA ILE A 238 0.28 -0.53 9.88
C ILE A 238 0.49 -0.32 11.39
N ARG A 239 -0.36 0.51 12.03
CA ARG A 239 -0.36 0.69 13.50
C ARG A 239 -0.51 -0.64 14.24
N LEU A 240 -1.52 -1.43 13.91
CA LEU A 240 -1.75 -2.74 14.51
C LEU A 240 -0.60 -3.72 14.24
N ALA A 241 0.08 -3.61 13.10
CA ALA A 241 1.24 -4.45 12.78
C ALA A 241 2.46 -4.09 13.64
N GLY A 242 2.76 -2.80 13.81
CA GLY A 242 3.84 -2.35 14.69
C GLY A 242 3.58 -2.67 16.16
N GLU A 243 2.32 -2.72 16.59
CA GLU A 243 1.92 -3.23 17.91
C GLU A 243 1.99 -4.77 18.03
N GLY A 244 2.23 -5.49 16.94
CA GLY A 244 2.21 -6.97 16.91
C GLY A 244 0.81 -7.57 17.10
N ARG A 245 -0.26 -6.81 16.84
CA ARG A 245 -1.66 -7.20 17.08
C ARG A 245 -2.49 -7.39 15.83
N LEU A 246 -1.99 -7.03 14.65
CA LEU A 246 -2.75 -7.14 13.40
C LEU A 246 -3.15 -8.59 13.12
N ARG A 247 -4.45 -8.84 12.97
CA ARG A 247 -5.00 -10.13 12.50
C ARG A 247 -5.87 -9.93 11.25
N PRO A 248 -6.08 -10.98 10.44
CA PRO A 248 -7.00 -10.90 9.29
C PRO A 248 -8.42 -10.45 9.66
N ALA A 249 -8.87 -10.80 10.87
CA ALA A 249 -10.17 -10.41 11.39
C ALA A 249 -10.31 -8.89 11.59
N ASP A 250 -9.23 -8.20 12.00
CA ASP A 250 -9.23 -6.75 12.17
C ASP A 250 -9.42 -6.04 10.83
N PHE A 251 -8.71 -6.49 9.79
CA PHE A 251 -8.95 -6.02 8.43
C PHE A 251 -10.41 -6.23 8.02
N HIS A 252 -10.97 -7.42 8.17
CA HIS A 252 -12.35 -7.68 7.76
C HIS A 252 -13.38 -6.85 8.55
N ARG A 253 -13.09 -6.54 9.82
CA ARG A 253 -13.91 -5.63 10.63
C ARG A 253 -13.88 -4.22 10.04
N MET A 254 -12.69 -3.66 9.83
CA MET A 254 -12.49 -2.32 9.27
C MET A 254 -13.02 -2.20 7.83
N TRP A 255 -12.81 -3.24 7.01
CA TRP A 255 -13.19 -3.29 5.61
C TRP A 255 -14.70 -3.17 5.37
N ARG A 256 -15.54 -3.33 6.41
CA ARG A 256 -16.98 -3.06 6.32
C ARG A 256 -17.28 -1.59 6.01
N ALA A 257 -16.38 -0.65 6.34
CA ALA A 257 -16.51 0.78 6.03
C ALA A 257 -16.74 1.05 4.52
N ARG A 258 -16.22 0.19 3.64
CA ARG A 258 -16.44 0.25 2.18
C ARG A 258 -17.91 0.34 1.78
N ARG A 259 -18.82 -0.20 2.61
CA ARG A 259 -20.26 -0.20 2.34
C ARG A 259 -20.86 1.21 2.33
N ASN A 260 -20.14 2.19 2.86
CA ASN A 260 -20.52 3.60 2.84
C ASN A 260 -19.56 4.45 1.98
N PHE A 261 -18.62 3.81 1.27
CA PHE A 261 -17.59 4.50 0.50
C PHE A 261 -18.04 4.74 -0.93
N GLY A 262 -18.25 6.01 -1.29
CA GLY A 262 -18.78 6.42 -2.58
C GLY A 262 -18.09 5.80 -3.80
N PRO A 263 -16.75 5.84 -3.92
CA PRO A 263 -16.04 5.22 -5.04
C PRO A 263 -16.31 3.71 -5.18
N TYR A 264 -16.33 2.96 -4.07
CA TYR A 264 -16.63 1.53 -4.08
C TYR A 264 -18.08 1.24 -4.48
N LEU A 265 -19.04 2.02 -3.96
CA LEU A 265 -20.45 1.88 -4.33
C LEU A 265 -20.69 2.16 -5.82
N LYS A 266 -20.02 3.17 -6.38
CA LYS A 266 -20.05 3.47 -7.82
C LYS A 266 -19.47 2.32 -8.65
N ALA A 267 -18.37 1.71 -8.20
CA ALA A 267 -17.75 0.59 -8.89
C ALA A 267 -18.68 -0.65 -8.94
N ILE A 268 -19.35 -0.98 -7.84
CA ILE A 268 -20.34 -2.06 -7.82
C ILE A 268 -21.51 -1.75 -8.76
N ALA A 269 -22.07 -0.53 -8.69
CA ALA A 269 -23.20 -0.15 -9.53
C ALA A 269 -22.86 -0.25 -11.03
N ALA A 270 -21.68 0.22 -11.42
CA ALA A 270 -21.19 0.12 -12.79
C ALA A 270 -21.01 -1.33 -13.24
N GLU A 271 -20.50 -2.21 -12.37
CA GLU A 271 -20.40 -3.64 -12.67
C GLU A 271 -21.78 -4.27 -12.88
N THR A 272 -22.72 -4.03 -11.97
CA THR A 272 -24.06 -4.63 -12.05
C THR A 272 -24.83 -4.15 -13.27
N ALA A 273 -24.67 -2.89 -13.65
CA ALA A 273 -25.23 -2.33 -14.87
C ALA A 273 -24.66 -3.02 -16.12
N ARG A 274 -23.32 -3.15 -16.20
CA ARG A 274 -22.64 -3.81 -17.32
C ARG A 274 -22.95 -5.30 -17.43
N SER A 275 -23.20 -5.97 -16.30
CA SER A 275 -23.56 -7.39 -16.29
C SER A 275 -24.96 -7.68 -16.84
N GLY A 276 -25.78 -6.66 -17.13
CA GLY A 276 -27.10 -6.84 -17.72
C GLY A 276 -28.10 -7.54 -16.78
N HIS A 277 -27.95 -7.35 -15.47
CA HIS A 277 -28.83 -7.94 -14.45
C HIS A 277 -29.57 -6.84 -13.66
N PRO A 278 -30.66 -6.26 -14.21
CA PRO A 278 -31.35 -5.11 -13.62
C PRO A 278 -31.81 -5.32 -12.17
N GLN A 279 -32.21 -6.54 -11.81
CA GLN A 279 -32.63 -6.89 -10.44
C GLN A 279 -31.49 -6.76 -9.42
N ARG A 280 -30.25 -7.12 -9.81
CA ARG A 280 -29.07 -6.97 -8.96
C ARG A 280 -28.68 -5.50 -8.82
N GLU A 281 -28.72 -4.76 -9.93
CA GLU A 281 -28.47 -3.32 -9.94
C GLU A 281 -29.49 -2.58 -9.04
N LEU A 282 -30.77 -2.96 -9.12
CA LEU A 282 -31.83 -2.41 -8.28
C LEU A 282 -31.58 -2.72 -6.79
N SER A 283 -31.19 -3.96 -6.48
CA SER A 283 -30.85 -4.37 -5.11
C SER A 283 -29.69 -3.55 -4.52
N VAL A 284 -28.68 -3.24 -5.34
CA VAL A 284 -27.58 -2.36 -4.95
C VAL A 284 -28.10 -0.95 -4.70
N CYS A 285 -28.90 -0.39 -5.62
CA CYS A 285 -29.46 0.96 -5.45
C CYS A 285 -30.29 1.08 -4.18
N ARG A 286 -31.23 0.15 -3.93
CA ARG A 286 -32.03 0.08 -2.70
C ARG A 286 -31.15 -0.02 -1.45
N SER A 287 -30.13 -0.88 -1.48
CA SER A 287 -29.20 -1.01 -0.35
C SER A 287 -28.46 0.30 -0.05
N VAL A 288 -28.09 1.08 -1.07
CA VAL A 288 -27.43 2.38 -0.90
C VAL A 288 -28.41 3.44 -0.39
N THR A 289 -29.58 3.59 -1.02
CA THR A 289 -30.56 4.65 -0.72
C THR A 289 -31.19 4.49 0.66
N ARG A 290 -31.32 3.26 1.18
CA ARG A 290 -31.75 3.00 2.57
C ARG A 290 -30.75 3.49 3.62
N ARG A 291 -29.47 3.64 3.27
CA ARG A 291 -28.39 3.94 4.23
C ARG A 291 -27.79 5.33 4.05
N LEU A 292 -27.84 5.90 2.85
CA LEU A 292 -27.14 7.13 2.49
C LEU A 292 -28.03 8.05 1.67
N SER A 293 -27.81 9.37 1.84
CA SER A 293 -28.36 10.36 0.91
C SER A 293 -27.56 10.32 -0.41
N ALA A 294 -28.09 9.61 -1.40
CA ALA A 294 -27.43 9.36 -2.67
C ALA A 294 -28.38 9.63 -3.86
N PRO A 295 -28.55 10.91 -4.29
CA PRO A 295 -29.53 11.29 -5.31
C PRO A 295 -29.39 10.54 -6.64
N LYS A 296 -28.15 10.29 -7.08
CA LYS A 296 -27.88 9.53 -8.31
C LYS A 296 -28.36 8.08 -8.22
N PHE A 297 -28.15 7.43 -7.06
CA PHE A 297 -28.62 6.06 -6.83
C PHE A 297 -30.15 6.01 -6.72
N ARG A 298 -30.78 7.03 -6.11
CA ARG A 298 -32.25 7.13 -6.03
C ARG A 298 -32.89 7.28 -7.40
N ARG A 299 -32.36 8.17 -8.24
CA ARG A 299 -32.83 8.31 -9.62
C ARG A 299 -32.70 6.99 -10.39
N ARG A 300 -31.54 6.34 -10.30
CA ARG A 300 -31.33 5.05 -10.98
C ARG A 300 -32.23 3.94 -10.44
N GLN A 301 -32.53 3.95 -9.14
CA GLN A 301 -33.48 3.03 -8.52
C GLN A 301 -34.87 3.17 -9.17
N GLN A 302 -35.38 4.41 -9.29
CA GLN A 302 -36.69 4.69 -9.91
C GLN A 302 -36.73 4.20 -11.36
N GLU A 303 -35.69 4.52 -12.15
CA GLU A 303 -35.58 4.04 -13.53
C GLU A 303 -35.64 2.50 -13.64
N LEU A 304 -35.01 1.80 -12.70
CA LEU A 304 -35.00 0.33 -12.66
C LEU A 304 -36.32 -0.26 -12.16
N GLU A 305 -37.00 0.41 -11.23
CA GLU A 305 -38.33 0.04 -10.73
C GLU A 305 -39.37 0.14 -11.85
N ASP A 306 -39.35 1.23 -12.62
CA ASP A 306 -40.21 1.43 -13.79
C ASP A 306 -39.95 0.37 -14.87
N GLN A 307 -38.66 0.09 -15.17
CA GLN A 307 -38.28 -0.93 -16.16
C GLN A 307 -38.71 -2.35 -15.77
N LEU A 308 -38.73 -2.66 -14.48
CA LEU A 308 -39.07 -3.99 -13.96
C LEU A 308 -40.55 -4.13 -13.57
N GLY A 309 -41.32 -3.04 -13.61
CA GLY A 309 -42.72 -3.02 -13.16
C GLY A 309 -42.88 -3.32 -11.67
N VAL A 310 -41.89 -2.94 -10.85
CA VAL A 310 -41.90 -3.18 -9.39
C VAL A 310 -42.24 -1.85 -8.69
N LEU A 311 -43.33 -1.81 -7.93
CA LEU A 311 -43.72 -0.63 -7.16
C LEU A 311 -42.63 -0.24 -6.13
N SER A 312 -42.51 1.06 -5.86
CA SER A 312 -41.52 1.59 -4.92
C SER A 312 -41.79 1.05 -3.51
N GLU A 313 -40.75 0.66 -2.78
CA GLU A 313 -40.87 0.25 -1.36
C GLU A 313 -41.26 1.41 -0.41
N GLY A 314 -41.53 2.61 -0.94
CA GLY A 314 -41.94 3.79 -0.17
C GLY A 314 -43.45 4.06 -0.15
N ASP A 315 -44.25 3.25 -0.83
CA ASP A 315 -45.72 3.36 -0.90
C ASP A 315 -46.45 2.33 -0.01
N LEU A 316 -45.74 1.72 0.95
CA LEU A 316 -46.24 0.85 2.02
C LEU A 316 -45.71 1.33 3.38
#